data_AF-A0A3C0AFX3-F1
#
_entry.id   AF-A0A3C0AFX3-F1
#
_cell.length_a   1.000
_cell.length_b   1.000
_cell.length_c   1.000
_cell.angle_alpha   90.00
_cell.angle_beta   90.00
_cell.angle_gamma   90.00
#
_symmetry.space_group_name_H-M   'P 1'
#
loop_
_entity.id
_entity.type
_entity.pdbx_description
1 polymer ?
#
loop_
_entity_poly.entity_id
_entity_poly.type
_entity_poly.pdbx_seq_one_letter_code
_entity_poly.pdbx_strand_id
1 'polypeptide(L)'
;LEIVNEKRIDLLIIDQEITGFLRGNQIVERLHADLINIPAFLRGSRDSLARLNIDNCQGVEKTIEEETDETEILNLAYGYMSRLSHHCLMIDSAARRLVTEFSDVPPIPHVLTRLVAHATRSTLEISIPQLVSEIETDSRLTSELIKVANSSQVAASSKQKDLKGIVTLLGPRKAIAICLSLG
;
A
#
# COMPACT_ATOMS: atom_id res chain seq x y z
N LEU A 1 2.36 4.35 16.01
CA LEU A 1 3.19 3.64 15.01
C LEU A 1 4.60 3.33 15.54
N GLU A 2 5.21 4.18 16.39
CA GLU A 2 6.53 3.88 17.02
C GLU A 2 6.63 2.50 17.68
N ILE A 3 5.60 2.08 18.43
CA ILE A 3 5.58 0.77 19.11
C ILE A 3 5.67 -0.42 18.14
N VAL A 4 5.07 -0.32 16.95
CA VAL A 4 5.09 -1.37 15.91
C VAL A 4 6.46 -1.46 15.24
N ASN A 5 7.21 -0.36 15.25
CA ASN A 5 8.54 -0.30 14.64
C ASN A 5 9.65 -0.78 15.59
N GLU A 6 9.48 -0.63 16.90
CA GLU A 6 10.49 -0.99 17.90
C GLU A 6 10.32 -2.41 18.47
N LYS A 7 9.09 -2.91 18.56
CA LYS A 7 8.82 -4.26 19.09
C LYS A 7 8.19 -5.13 18.02
N ARG A 8 8.67 -6.38 17.94
CA ARG A 8 8.06 -7.40 17.10
C ARG A 8 6.63 -7.65 17.59
N ILE A 9 5.65 -7.35 16.74
CA ILE A 9 4.24 -7.65 16.96
C ILE A 9 3.87 -8.76 15.98
N ASP A 10 3.50 -9.92 16.50
CA ASP A 10 3.15 -11.09 15.69
C ASP A 10 1.64 -11.18 15.40
N LEU A 11 0.81 -10.52 16.20
CA LEU A 11 -0.65 -10.47 16.04
C LEU A 11 -1.16 -9.13 16.58
N LEU A 12 -2.05 -8.48 15.83
CA LEU A 12 -2.76 -7.29 16.28
C LEU A 12 -4.19 -7.67 16.66
N ILE A 13 -4.63 -7.36 17.87
CA ILE A 13 -6.05 -7.45 18.25
C ILE A 13 -6.52 -6.01 18.46
N ILE A 14 -7.52 -5.59 17.68
CA ILE A 14 -7.95 -4.21 17.66
C ILE A 14 -9.47 -4.11 17.65
N ASP A 15 -10.01 -3.20 18.46
CA ASP A 15 -11.44 -2.95 18.47
C ASP A 15 -11.86 -2.26 17.17
N GLN A 16 -13.01 -2.67 16.65
CA GLN A 16 -13.60 -2.09 15.46
C GLN A 16 -14.12 -0.68 15.76
N GLU A 17 -14.68 -0.50 16.95
CA GLU A 17 -15.18 0.78 17.46
C GLU A 17 -14.18 1.37 18.44
N ILE A 18 -13.19 2.07 17.91
CA ILE A 18 -12.25 2.85 18.71
C ILE A 18 -12.77 4.28 18.82
N THR A 19 -12.60 4.87 20.00
CA THR A 19 -12.83 6.30 20.22
C THR A 19 -11.83 7.12 19.40
N GLY A 20 -12.26 7.58 18.22
CA GLY A 20 -11.40 8.32 17.30
C GLY A 20 -11.99 8.47 15.89
N PHE A 21 -11.19 9.00 14.97
CA PHE A 21 -11.60 9.22 13.57
C PHE A 21 -11.54 7.93 12.73
N LEU A 22 -10.63 7.01 13.06
CA LEU A 22 -10.43 5.76 12.34
C LEU A 22 -10.99 4.58 13.12
N ARG A 23 -11.67 3.69 12.41
CA ARG A 23 -12.14 2.38 12.91
C ARG A 23 -11.02 1.33 12.83
N GLY A 24 -11.18 0.24 13.59
CA GLY A 24 -10.21 -0.86 13.62
C GLY A 24 -9.82 -1.36 12.21
N ASN A 25 -10.81 -1.65 11.36
CA ASN A 25 -10.55 -2.10 9.99
C ASN A 25 -9.74 -1.08 9.15
N GLN A 26 -10.01 0.21 9.32
CA GLN A 26 -9.32 1.28 8.58
C GLN A 26 -7.86 1.42 9.04
N ILE A 27 -7.59 1.14 10.32
CA ILE A 27 -6.23 1.12 10.86
C ILE A 27 -5.46 -0.05 10.26
N VAL A 28 -6.07 -1.24 10.19
CA VAL A 28 -5.46 -2.44 9.59
C VAL A 28 -5.18 -2.23 8.10
N GLU A 29 -6.15 -1.69 7.35
CA GLU A 29 -5.98 -1.38 5.92
C GLU A 29 -4.83 -0.39 5.69
N ARG A 30 -4.69 0.61 6.56
CA ARG A 30 -3.60 1.59 6.47
C ARG A 30 -2.24 0.97 6.78
N LEU A 31 -2.16 0.12 7.81
CA LEU A 31 -0.93 -0.63 8.12
C LEU A 31 -0.51 -1.50 6.92
N HIS A 32 -1.46 -2.18 6.30
CA HIS A 32 -1.19 -3.02 5.13
C HIS A 32 -0.73 -2.18 3.91
N ALA A 33 -1.32 -0.99 3.71
CA ALA A 33 -0.87 -0.03 2.69
C ALA A 33 0.56 0.47 2.94
N ASP A 34 0.94 0.61 4.21
CA ASP A 34 2.29 0.98 4.65
C ASP A 34 3.26 -0.24 4.68
N LEU A 35 2.88 -1.38 4.09
CA LEU A 35 3.65 -2.64 4.02
C LEU A 35 3.92 -3.28 5.40
N ILE A 36 3.11 -2.95 6.39
CA ILE A 36 3.09 -3.56 7.70
C ILE A 36 2.03 -4.66 7.69
N ASN A 37 2.42 -5.84 7.18
CA ASN A 37 1.54 -7.01 7.06
C ASN A 37 1.49 -7.81 8.36
N ILE A 38 0.92 -7.21 9.41
CA ILE A 38 0.66 -7.90 10.66
C ILE A 38 -0.76 -8.48 10.59
N PRO A 39 -0.95 -9.79 10.83
CA PRO A 39 -2.29 -10.35 10.86
C PRO A 39 -3.09 -9.70 11.99
N ALA A 40 -4.32 -9.29 11.68
CA ALA A 40 -5.17 -8.58 12.63
C ALA A 40 -6.47 -9.31 12.94
N PHE A 41 -6.86 -9.30 14.22
CA PHE A 41 -8.18 -9.69 14.69
C PHE A 41 -8.99 -8.44 15.01
N LEU A 42 -10.16 -8.31 14.40
CA LEU A 42 -11.10 -7.23 14.70
C LEU A 42 -12.07 -7.66 15.78
N ARG A 43 -12.06 -6.95 16.91
CA ARG A 43 -13.01 -7.16 18.00
C ARG A 43 -14.16 -6.16 17.90
N GLY A 44 -15.40 -6.57 18.08
CA GLY A 44 -16.51 -5.61 18.10
C GLY A 44 -17.87 -6.24 18.30
N SER A 45 -18.90 -5.41 18.36
CA SER A 45 -20.28 -5.87 18.46
C SER A 45 -20.68 -6.66 17.22
N ARG A 46 -21.55 -7.66 17.39
CA ARG A 46 -22.06 -8.50 16.29
C ARG A 46 -22.61 -7.67 15.13
N ASP A 47 -23.34 -6.59 15.42
CA ASP A 47 -23.91 -5.69 14.40
C ASP A 47 -22.85 -4.87 13.66
N SER A 48 -21.77 -4.48 14.33
CA SER A 48 -20.65 -3.77 13.71
C SER A 48 -19.87 -4.69 12.78
N LEU A 49 -19.63 -5.92 13.22
CA LEU A 49 -18.92 -6.95 12.46
C LEU A 49 -19.73 -7.49 11.29
N ALA A 50 -21.04 -7.69 11.43
CA ALA A 50 -21.92 -8.18 10.36
C ALA A 50 -22.04 -7.20 9.17
N ARG A 51 -21.81 -5.90 9.43
CA ARG A 51 -21.76 -4.86 8.39
C ARG A 51 -20.43 -4.83 7.64
N LEU A 52 -19.40 -5.51 8.15
CA LEU A 52 -18.11 -5.63 7.47
C LEU A 52 -18.13 -6.84 6.55
N ASN A 53 -17.75 -6.61 5.29
CA ASN A 53 -17.38 -7.71 4.42
C ASN A 53 -15.91 -8.05 4.69
N ILE A 54 -15.67 -9.02 5.58
CA ILE A 54 -14.32 -9.41 6.04
C ILE A 54 -13.43 -9.81 4.85
N ASP A 55 -14.00 -10.44 3.82
CA ASP A 55 -13.29 -10.83 2.60
C ASP A 55 -12.69 -9.64 1.84
N ASN A 56 -13.21 -8.43 2.07
CA ASN A 56 -12.71 -7.19 1.48
C ASN A 56 -11.75 -6.42 2.39
N CYS A 57 -11.64 -6.79 3.68
CA CYS A 57 -10.78 -6.11 4.65
C CYS A 57 -9.38 -6.71 4.61
N GLN A 58 -8.47 -6.11 3.83
CA GLN A 58 -7.08 -6.58 3.76
C GLN A 58 -6.39 -6.53 5.12
N GLY A 59 -5.71 -7.63 5.47
CA GLY A 59 -4.98 -7.77 6.74
C GLY A 59 -5.84 -8.21 7.93
N VAL A 60 -7.15 -8.32 7.77
CA VAL A 60 -8.05 -8.86 8.81
C VAL A 60 -8.22 -10.36 8.59
N GLU A 61 -7.82 -11.13 9.60
CA GLU A 61 -7.77 -12.59 9.53
C GLU A 61 -8.96 -13.24 10.24
N LYS A 62 -9.46 -12.56 11.28
CA LYS A 62 -10.58 -13.04 12.07
C LYS A 62 -11.32 -11.89 12.74
N THR A 63 -12.61 -12.11 13.01
CA THR A 63 -13.42 -11.25 13.86
C THR A 63 -13.71 -11.92 15.20
N ILE A 64 -13.82 -11.13 16.26
CA ILE A 64 -14.06 -11.56 17.64
C ILE A 64 -15.23 -10.73 18.17
N GLU A 65 -16.28 -11.39 18.67
CA GLU A 65 -17.39 -10.69 19.30
C GLU A 65 -16.93 -10.05 20.62
N GLU A 66 -17.42 -8.85 20.94
CA GLU A 66 -16.99 -8.10 22.13
C GLU A 66 -17.20 -8.87 23.45
N GLU A 67 -18.24 -9.71 23.51
CA GLU A 67 -18.62 -10.55 24.66
C GLU A 67 -17.73 -11.81 24.81
N THR A 68 -16.80 -12.05 23.90
CA THR A 68 -15.89 -13.21 23.97
C THR A 68 -14.98 -13.11 25.20
N ASP A 69 -14.87 -14.20 25.96
CA ASP A 69 -14.02 -14.25 27.17
C ASP A 69 -12.53 -14.08 26.84
N GLU A 70 -11.77 -13.46 27.74
CA GLU A 70 -10.34 -13.23 27.57
C GLU A 70 -9.57 -14.55 27.36
N THR A 71 -9.97 -15.61 28.05
CA THR A 71 -9.36 -16.94 27.92
C THR A 71 -9.59 -17.51 26.52
N GLU A 72 -10.77 -17.29 25.96
CA GLU A 72 -11.11 -17.71 24.60
C GLU A 72 -10.36 -16.90 23.56
N ILE A 73 -10.25 -15.57 23.74
CA ILE A 73 -9.43 -14.69 22.89
C ILE A 73 -7.96 -15.16 22.87
N LEU A 74 -7.40 -15.47 24.04
CA LEU A 74 -6.04 -15.99 24.17
C LEU A 74 -5.88 -17.32 23.43
N ASN A 75 -6.78 -18.27 23.63
CA ASN A 75 -6.72 -19.57 22.95
C ASN A 75 -6.84 -19.43 21.43
N LEU A 76 -7.69 -18.51 20.94
CA LEU A 76 -7.80 -18.19 19.53
C LEU A 76 -6.51 -17.60 18.96
N ALA A 77 -5.91 -16.64 19.67
CA ALA A 77 -4.64 -16.03 19.31
C ALA A 77 -3.51 -17.08 19.27
N TYR A 78 -3.38 -17.91 20.30
CA TYR A 78 -2.38 -18.97 20.37
C TYR A 78 -2.57 -20.01 19.26
N GLY A 79 -3.80 -20.46 19.02
CA GLY A 79 -4.10 -21.44 17.97
C GLY A 79 -3.85 -20.89 16.56
N TYR A 80 -4.07 -19.60 16.35
CA TYR A 80 -3.74 -18.93 15.09
C TYR A 80 -2.24 -18.74 14.92
N MET A 81 -1.55 -18.24 15.95
CA MET A 81 -0.10 -18.05 15.93
C MET A 81 0.69 -19.34 15.76
N SER A 82 0.23 -20.42 16.40
CA SER A 82 0.84 -21.76 16.27
C SER A 82 0.72 -22.32 14.85
N ARG A 83 -0.34 -21.96 14.11
CA ARG A 83 -0.50 -22.32 12.69
C ARG A 83 0.33 -21.42 11.78
N LEU A 84 0.42 -20.13 12.09
CA LEU A 84 1.22 -19.17 11.35
C LEU A 84 2.73 -19.37 11.47
N SER A 85 3.22 -19.91 12.59
CA SER A 85 4.65 -20.24 12.75
C SER A 85 5.18 -21.19 11.67
N HIS A 86 4.28 -21.88 10.95
CA HIS A 86 4.60 -22.76 9.83
C HIS A 86 4.53 -22.06 8.45
N HIS A 87 3.99 -20.83 8.37
CA HIS A 87 3.67 -20.17 7.08
C HIS A 87 4.02 -18.68 6.94
N CYS A 88 4.46 -17.98 7.98
CA CYS A 88 4.68 -16.54 7.88
C CYS A 88 6.05 -16.19 7.25
N LEU A 89 6.07 -15.99 5.93
CA LEU A 89 7.13 -15.25 5.23
C LEU A 89 6.89 -13.74 5.44
N MET A 90 7.21 -13.25 6.65
CA MET A 90 7.30 -11.81 6.88
C MET A 90 8.42 -11.24 6.00
N ILE A 91 8.17 -10.11 5.34
CA ILE A 91 9.24 -9.38 4.65
C ILE A 91 10.28 -9.00 5.71
N ASP A 92 11.52 -9.44 5.50
CA ASP A 92 12.61 -9.24 6.44
C ASP A 92 12.77 -7.75 6.79
N SER A 93 13.16 -7.46 8.04
CA SER A 93 13.39 -6.09 8.49
C SER A 93 14.38 -5.32 7.60
N ALA A 94 15.41 -5.98 7.07
CA ALA A 94 16.34 -5.42 6.11
C ALA A 94 15.66 -5.12 4.76
N ALA A 95 14.76 -5.98 4.29
CA ALA A 95 13.99 -5.73 3.08
C ALA A 95 13.01 -4.55 3.23
N ARG A 96 12.40 -4.37 4.42
CA ARG A 96 11.59 -3.18 4.72
C ARG A 96 12.42 -1.89 4.78
N ARG A 97 13.62 -1.96 5.36
CA ARG A 97 14.59 -0.85 5.32
C ARG A 97 14.99 -0.49 3.90
N LEU A 98 15.27 -1.46 3.05
CA LEU A 98 15.56 -1.20 1.63
C LEU A 98 14.43 -0.47 0.91
N VAL A 99 13.16 -0.83 1.17
CA VAL A 99 12.01 -0.16 0.54
C VAL A 99 11.80 1.26 1.07
N THR A 100 12.02 1.48 2.37
CA THR A 100 11.92 2.81 2.98
C THR A 100 13.07 3.71 2.54
N GLU A 101 14.31 3.23 2.55
CA GLU A 101 15.49 3.95 2.05
C GLU A 101 15.39 4.25 0.54
N PHE A 102 14.82 3.35 -0.26
CA PHE A 102 14.56 3.62 -1.69
C PHE A 102 13.54 4.76 -1.88
N SER A 103 12.67 5.01 -0.90
CA SER A 103 11.71 6.12 -0.97
C SER A 103 12.39 7.48 -0.81
N ASP A 104 13.56 7.52 -0.16
CA ASP A 104 14.36 8.72 0.07
C ASP A 104 15.30 9.07 -1.10
N VAL A 105 15.43 8.17 -2.09
CA VAL A 105 16.22 8.46 -3.29
C VAL A 105 15.43 9.41 -4.20
N PRO A 106 15.91 10.65 -4.42
CA PRO A 106 15.22 11.59 -5.29
C PRO A 106 15.33 11.16 -6.75
N PRO A 107 14.35 11.53 -7.60
CA PRO A 107 14.48 11.41 -9.04
C PRO A 107 15.74 12.12 -9.57
N ILE A 108 16.29 11.61 -10.68
CA ILE A 108 17.43 12.19 -11.36
C ILE A 108 17.02 13.58 -11.90
N PRO A 109 17.66 14.68 -11.46
CA PRO A 109 17.24 16.04 -11.81
C PRO A 109 17.19 16.29 -13.32
N HIS A 110 18.09 15.67 -14.10
CA HIS A 110 18.15 15.82 -15.55
C HIS A 110 16.96 15.17 -16.27
N VAL A 111 16.33 14.16 -15.67
CA VAL A 111 15.11 13.55 -16.23
C VAL A 111 13.92 14.49 -15.97
N LEU A 112 13.82 15.07 -14.77
CA LEU A 112 12.79 16.05 -14.44
C LEU A 112 12.84 17.28 -15.36
N THR A 113 14.03 17.83 -15.65
CA THR A 113 14.14 18.99 -16.55
C THR A 113 13.67 18.68 -17.98
N ARG A 114 13.93 17.48 -18.49
CA ARG A 114 13.39 17.02 -19.78
C ARG A 114 11.88 16.89 -19.76
N LEU A 115 11.32 16.35 -18.67
CA LEU A 115 9.87 16.24 -18.48
C LEU A 115 9.19 17.61 -18.39
N VAL A 116 9.81 18.60 -17.73
CA VAL A 116 9.33 20.00 -17.74
C VAL A 116 9.31 20.55 -19.17
N ALA A 117 10.37 20.30 -19.95
CA ALA A 117 10.40 20.74 -21.35
C ALA A 117 9.25 20.13 -22.16
N HIS A 118 8.91 18.86 -21.94
CA HIS A 118 7.72 18.24 -22.56
C HIS A 118 6.40 18.79 -22.04
N ALA A 119 6.31 19.15 -20.75
CA ALA A 119 5.10 19.75 -20.17
C ALA A 119 4.73 21.09 -20.84
N THR A 120 5.73 21.84 -21.31
CA THR A 120 5.52 23.13 -21.99
C THR A 120 5.07 22.98 -23.46
N ARG A 121 5.16 21.78 -24.04
CA ARG A 121 4.74 21.49 -25.42
C ARG A 121 3.23 21.23 -25.52
N SER A 122 2.71 21.31 -26.75
CA SER A 122 1.33 20.91 -27.01
C SER A 122 1.17 19.40 -26.78
N THR A 123 0.04 18.97 -26.22
CA THR A 123 -0.21 17.54 -25.91
C THR A 123 -0.12 16.64 -27.14
N LEU A 124 -0.40 17.19 -28.33
CA LEU A 124 -0.33 16.49 -29.61
C LEU A 124 1.12 16.23 -30.09
N GLU A 125 2.08 16.95 -29.52
CA GLU A 125 3.51 16.86 -29.89
C GLU A 125 4.28 15.89 -28.99
N ILE A 126 3.66 15.39 -27.90
CA ILE A 126 4.30 14.51 -26.93
C ILE A 126 4.16 13.06 -27.40
N SER A 127 5.23 12.52 -27.97
CA SER A 127 5.31 11.12 -28.37
C SER A 127 5.38 10.20 -27.15
N ILE A 128 4.39 9.30 -26.99
CA ILE A 128 4.36 8.29 -25.91
C ILE A 128 5.65 7.45 -25.87
N PRO A 129 6.16 6.88 -26.99
CA PRO A 129 7.42 6.14 -26.99
C PRO A 129 8.62 6.94 -26.47
N GLN A 130 8.72 8.22 -26.83
CA GLN A 130 9.82 9.08 -26.37
C GLN A 130 9.69 9.33 -24.87
N LEU A 131 8.49 9.70 -24.41
CA LEU A 131 8.21 9.93 -23.00
C LEU A 131 8.50 8.69 -22.14
N VAL A 132 8.09 7.51 -22.59
CA VAL A 132 8.39 6.22 -21.93
C VAL A 132 9.90 6.03 -21.82
N SER A 133 10.65 6.21 -22.93
CA SER A 133 12.10 6.02 -22.92
C SER A 133 12.82 6.98 -21.96
N GLU A 134 12.31 8.21 -21.80
CA GLU A 134 12.89 9.19 -20.88
C GLU A 134 12.62 8.82 -19.43
N ILE A 135 11.39 8.43 -19.09
CA ILE A 135 11.03 8.01 -17.73
C ILE A 135 11.77 6.71 -17.35
N GLU A 136 11.93 5.77 -18.28
CA GLU A 136 12.65 4.50 -18.04
C GLU A 136 14.12 4.69 -17.63
N THR A 137 14.74 5.83 -17.96
CA THR A 137 16.10 6.15 -17.49
C THR A 137 16.19 6.39 -15.99
N ASP A 138 15.04 6.64 -15.35
CA ASP A 138 14.92 6.86 -13.91
C ASP A 138 14.06 5.76 -13.28
N SER A 139 14.71 4.85 -12.57
CA SER A 139 14.05 3.73 -11.89
C SER A 139 13.11 4.19 -10.78
N ARG A 140 13.38 5.34 -10.14
CA ARG A 140 12.52 5.94 -9.11
C ARG A 140 11.21 6.40 -9.73
N LEU A 141 11.27 7.24 -10.77
CA LEU A 141 10.09 7.72 -11.47
C LEU A 141 9.29 6.57 -12.09
N THR A 142 9.98 5.60 -12.69
CA THR A 142 9.34 4.41 -13.27
C THR A 142 8.57 3.63 -12.20
N SER A 143 9.20 3.34 -11.06
CA SER A 143 8.58 2.57 -9.98
C SER A 143 7.37 3.28 -9.36
N GLU A 144 7.47 4.59 -9.12
CA GLU A 144 6.40 5.37 -8.54
C GLU A 144 5.23 5.58 -9.51
N LEU A 145 5.52 5.78 -10.80
CA LEU A 145 4.46 5.87 -11.81
C LEU A 145 3.69 4.56 -11.93
N ILE A 146 4.37 3.40 -11.85
CA ILE A 146 3.74 2.07 -11.78
C ILE A 146 2.87 1.93 -10.52
N LYS A 147 3.35 2.36 -9.35
CA LYS A 147 2.59 2.31 -8.09
C LYS A 147 1.32 3.16 -8.18
N VAL A 148 1.44 4.42 -8.59
CA VAL A 148 0.32 5.36 -8.68
C VAL A 148 -0.72 4.89 -9.70
N ALA A 149 -0.28 4.43 -10.87
CA ALA A 149 -1.18 3.94 -11.91
C ALA A 149 -1.96 2.68 -11.49
N ASN A 150 -1.35 1.82 -10.67
CA ASN A 150 -1.96 0.61 -10.15
C ASN A 150 -2.63 0.79 -8.77
N SER A 151 -2.69 2.03 -8.26
CA SER A 151 -3.43 2.33 -7.04
C SER A 151 -4.92 2.10 -7.23
N SER A 152 -5.64 1.84 -6.13
CA SER A 152 -7.09 1.65 -6.12
C SER A 152 -7.87 2.83 -6.70
N GLN A 153 -7.28 4.03 -6.72
CA GLN A 153 -7.88 5.24 -7.28
C GLN A 153 -7.79 5.33 -8.80
N VAL A 154 -6.87 4.59 -9.43
CA VAL A 154 -6.58 4.71 -10.88
C VAL A 154 -6.88 3.41 -11.63
N ALA A 155 -6.45 2.25 -11.13
CA ALA A 155 -6.68 0.96 -11.77
C ALA A 155 -7.89 0.24 -11.17
N ALA A 156 -9.10 0.64 -11.58
CA ALA A 156 -10.34 0.03 -11.11
C ALA A 156 -10.60 -1.39 -11.68
N SER A 157 -9.97 -1.76 -12.80
CA SER A 157 -10.34 -2.99 -13.54
C SER A 157 -9.16 -3.78 -14.15
N SER A 158 -8.00 -3.17 -14.40
CA SER A 158 -6.84 -3.89 -14.97
C SER A 158 -5.51 -3.27 -14.54
N LYS A 159 -4.68 -4.06 -13.84
CA LYS A 159 -3.33 -3.66 -13.45
C LYS A 159 -2.40 -3.65 -14.66
N GLN A 160 -1.74 -2.54 -14.90
CA GLN A 160 -0.75 -2.40 -15.97
C GLN A 160 0.61 -2.91 -15.50
N LYS A 161 1.29 -3.68 -16.37
CA LYS A 161 2.60 -4.29 -16.06
C LYS A 161 3.78 -3.58 -16.73
N ASP A 162 3.51 -2.69 -17.68
CA ASP A 162 4.51 -2.00 -18.47
C ASP A 162 4.29 -0.48 -18.43
N LEU A 163 5.39 0.28 -18.51
CA LEU A 163 5.34 1.74 -18.45
C LEU A 163 4.56 2.33 -19.62
N LYS A 164 4.65 1.69 -20.79
CA LYS A 164 3.90 2.09 -21.99
C LYS A 164 2.38 1.99 -21.77
N GLY A 165 1.90 0.87 -21.22
CA GLY A 165 0.49 0.71 -20.85
C GLY A 165 0.04 1.77 -19.84
N ILE A 166 0.88 2.08 -18.86
CA ILE A 166 0.62 3.11 -17.86
C ILE A 166 0.52 4.52 -18.45
N VAL A 167 1.50 4.94 -19.26
CA VAL A 167 1.50 6.26 -19.89
C VAL A 167 0.33 6.40 -20.87
N THR A 168 -0.05 5.31 -21.55
CA THR A 168 -1.22 5.27 -22.43
C THR A 168 -2.53 5.40 -21.63
N LEU A 169 -2.63 4.71 -20.48
CA LEU A 169 -3.80 4.77 -19.59
C LEU A 169 -3.97 6.15 -18.95
N LEU A 170 -2.89 6.73 -18.43
CA LEU A 170 -2.91 8.03 -17.75
C LEU A 170 -3.01 9.21 -18.72
N GLY A 171 -2.47 9.04 -19.93
CA GLY A 171 -2.18 10.11 -20.87
C GLY A 171 -0.85 10.82 -20.56
N PRO A 172 -0.16 11.35 -21.59
CA PRO A 172 1.20 11.91 -21.45
C PRO A 172 1.31 13.02 -20.41
N ARG A 173 0.36 13.97 -20.39
CA ARG A 173 0.38 15.10 -19.45
C ARG A 173 0.22 14.69 -18.00
N LYS A 174 -0.67 13.74 -17.73
CA LYS A 174 -0.90 13.28 -16.36
C LYS A 174 0.30 12.46 -15.86
N ALA A 175 0.90 11.65 -16.72
CA ALA A 175 2.14 10.94 -16.41
C ALA A 175 3.28 11.93 -16.07
N ILE A 176 3.48 12.96 -16.90
CA ILE A 176 4.47 14.02 -16.63
C ILE A 176 4.19 14.73 -15.31
N ALA A 177 2.94 15.14 -15.05
CA ALA A 177 2.58 15.84 -13.82
C ALA A 177 2.84 15.00 -12.56
N ILE A 178 2.56 13.70 -12.61
CA ILE A 178 2.88 12.77 -11.51
C ILE A 178 4.40 12.70 -11.33
N CYS A 179 5.17 12.52 -12.41
CA CYS A 179 6.63 12.48 -12.32
C CYS A 179 7.23 13.76 -11.73
N LEU A 180 6.69 14.94 -12.09
CA LEU A 180 7.14 16.22 -11.56
C LEU A 180 6.74 16.45 -10.10
N SER A 181 5.65 15.84 -9.63
CA SER A 181 5.25 15.92 -8.21
C SER A 181 6.11 15.08 -7.27
N LEU A 182 6.94 14.19 -7.81
CA LEU A 182 7.85 13.32 -7.07
C LEU A 182 9.24 13.94 -6.85
N GLY A 183 9.58 15.00 -7.59
CA GLY A 183 10.83 15.75 -7.46
C GLY A 183 10.63 17.03 -6.67
#